data_AF-A0A1B0DR66-F1
#
_entry.id   AF-A0A1B0DR66-F1
#
_cell.length_a   1.000
_cell.length_b   1.000
_cell.length_c   1.000
_cell.angle_alpha   90.00
_cell.angle_beta   90.00
_cell.angle_gamma   90.00
#
_symmetry.space_group_name_H-M   'P 1'
#
loop_
_entity.id
_entity.type
_entity.pdbx_description
1 polymer ?
#
loop_
_entity_poly.entity_id
_entity_poly.type
_entity_poly.pdbx_seq_one_letter_code
_entity_poly.pdbx_strand_id
1 'polypeptide(L)'
;MAFVKRGTNLPGPRIAYYTITQDGYPQYGTSAQIPQSAYFALHLPYTIFGLGRTPNFVDSITVGLSNQSKTWTQLIPNSQMIVVPWPIKEPWRWKAQLFVTPSKLILMSMVALGGTCLVIMLIILGLYIKEKREDKLERLQEAHRFHFDAM
;
A
#
# COMPACT_ATOMS: atom_id res chain seq x y z
N MET A 1 -30.62 -33.76 26.21
CA MET A 1 -29.77 -34.76 25.53
C MET A 1 -29.09 -34.07 24.35
N ALA A 2 -27.89 -33.51 24.56
CA ALA A 2 -27.18 -32.77 23.54
C ALA A 2 -26.28 -33.73 22.76
N PHE A 3 -26.58 -33.95 21.48
CA PHE A 3 -25.69 -34.68 20.60
C PHE A 3 -24.43 -33.84 20.37
N VAL A 4 -23.37 -34.15 21.11
CA VAL A 4 -22.02 -33.70 20.76
C VAL A 4 -21.65 -34.45 19.49
N LYS A 5 -21.80 -33.78 18.33
CA LYS A 5 -21.23 -34.25 17.06
C LYS A 5 -19.71 -34.26 17.21
N ARG A 6 -19.15 -35.37 17.66
CA ARG A 6 -17.71 -35.66 17.56
C ARG A 6 -17.41 -35.85 16.06
N GLY A 7 -16.92 -34.80 15.41
CA GLY A 7 -16.54 -34.83 13.99
C GLY A 7 -16.81 -33.56 13.20
N THR A 8 -17.38 -32.50 13.79
CA THR A 8 -17.54 -31.21 13.09
C THR A 8 -16.38 -30.29 13.41
N ASN A 9 -15.74 -29.74 12.37
CA ASN A 9 -14.77 -28.67 12.55
C ASN A 9 -15.43 -27.48 13.28
N LEU A 10 -14.74 -26.92 14.28
CA LEU A 10 -15.20 -25.72 14.98
C LEU A 10 -15.37 -24.56 13.97
N PRO A 11 -16.36 -23.67 14.17
CA PRO A 11 -16.56 -22.54 13.27
C PRO A 11 -15.37 -21.57 13.39
N GLY A 12 -14.57 -21.48 12.33
CA GLY A 12 -13.57 -20.42 12.20
C GLY A 12 -14.07 -19.27 11.33
N PRO A 13 -13.22 -18.25 11.10
CA PRO A 13 -13.58 -17.10 10.28
C PRO A 13 -13.96 -17.49 8.85
N ARG A 14 -15.08 -16.97 8.37
CA ARG A 14 -15.46 -17.00 6.94
C ARG A 14 -14.98 -15.72 6.29
N ILE A 15 -14.29 -15.81 5.17
CA ILE A 15 -13.89 -14.68 4.34
C ILE A 15 -14.57 -14.83 2.98
N ALA A 16 -15.27 -13.81 2.53
CA ALA A 16 -15.89 -13.79 1.21
C ALA A 16 -15.56 -12.48 0.51
N TYR A 17 -15.25 -12.52 -0.77
CA TYR A 17 -15.12 -11.33 -1.60
C TYR A 17 -16.24 -11.26 -2.62
N TYR A 18 -16.57 -10.04 -3.02
CA TYR A 18 -17.43 -9.69 -4.13
C TYR A 18 -16.72 -8.65 -4.97
N THR A 19 -16.73 -8.84 -6.28
CA THR A 19 -16.10 -7.93 -7.24
C THR A 19 -16.80 -8.02 -8.59
N ILE A 20 -16.72 -6.98 -9.39
CA ILE A 20 -17.16 -6.99 -10.79
C ILE A 20 -15.94 -7.24 -11.70
N THR A 21 -16.05 -8.13 -12.68
CA THR A 21 -14.99 -8.39 -13.67
C THR A 21 -14.88 -7.25 -14.67
N GLN A 22 -13.80 -7.21 -15.47
CA GLN A 22 -13.65 -6.20 -16.53
C GLN A 22 -14.79 -6.23 -17.56
N ASP A 23 -15.38 -7.42 -17.78
CA ASP A 23 -16.50 -7.64 -18.69
C ASP A 23 -17.87 -7.25 -18.06
N GLY A 24 -17.88 -6.74 -16.82
CA GLY A 24 -19.08 -6.29 -16.12
C GLY A 24 -19.86 -7.40 -15.40
N TYR A 25 -19.33 -8.63 -15.34
CA TYR A 25 -20.00 -9.73 -14.65
C TYR A 25 -19.65 -9.77 -13.16
N PRO A 26 -20.62 -10.08 -12.27
CA PRO A 26 -20.34 -10.24 -10.85
C PRO A 26 -19.55 -11.53 -10.59
N GLN A 27 -18.49 -11.41 -9.79
CA GLN A 27 -17.66 -12.50 -9.33
C GLN A 27 -17.63 -12.53 -7.80
N TYR A 28 -17.82 -13.72 -7.24
CA TYR A 28 -17.81 -13.95 -5.81
C TYR A 28 -16.91 -15.14 -5.49
N GLY A 29 -16.26 -15.09 -4.33
CA GLY A 29 -15.51 -16.22 -3.80
C GLY A 29 -15.58 -16.23 -2.30
N THR A 30 -15.65 -17.43 -1.71
CA THR A 30 -15.73 -17.61 -0.26
C THR A 30 -14.73 -18.68 0.16
N SER A 31 -14.06 -18.43 1.27
CA SER A 31 -13.15 -19.36 1.92
C SER A 31 -13.38 -19.30 3.43
N ALA A 32 -13.11 -20.40 4.12
CA ALA A 32 -13.21 -20.44 5.57
C ALA A 32 -11.87 -20.90 6.14
N GLN A 33 -11.43 -20.24 7.20
CA GLN A 33 -10.32 -20.73 8.01
C GLN A 33 -10.89 -21.75 8.98
N ILE A 34 -10.41 -22.99 8.88
CA ILE A 34 -10.93 -24.11 9.63
C ILE A 34 -9.84 -24.61 10.57
N PRO A 35 -10.13 -24.83 11.86
CA PRO A 35 -9.19 -25.44 12.77
C PRO A 35 -8.98 -26.91 12.42
N GLN A 36 -7.73 -27.34 12.46
CA GLN A 36 -7.34 -28.72 12.19
C GLN A 36 -7.09 -29.46 13.50
N SER A 37 -7.69 -30.64 13.66
CA SER A 37 -7.57 -31.48 14.86
C SER A 37 -6.88 -32.83 14.61
N ALA A 38 -6.44 -33.09 13.37
CA ALA A 38 -5.77 -34.33 12.96
C ALA A 38 -4.24 -34.20 13.02
N TYR A 39 -3.53 -35.35 13.11
CA TYR A 39 -2.06 -35.48 13.12
C TYR A 39 -1.39 -35.18 11.77
N PHE A 40 -1.84 -34.14 11.05
CA PHE A 40 -1.25 -33.65 9.81
C PHE A 40 -0.65 -32.25 10.01
N ALA A 41 0.10 -31.74 9.03
CA ALA A 41 0.63 -30.38 9.05
C ALA A 41 -0.48 -29.34 9.24
N LEU A 42 -0.27 -28.33 10.09
CA LEU A 42 -1.28 -27.31 10.40
C LEU A 42 -1.66 -26.50 9.16
N HIS A 43 -2.94 -26.17 9.05
CA HIS A 43 -3.42 -25.25 8.03
C HIS A 43 -2.88 -23.83 8.26
N LEU A 44 -2.64 -23.09 7.17
CA LEU A 44 -2.03 -21.76 7.26
C LEU A 44 -3.02 -20.74 7.82
N PRO A 45 -2.55 -19.74 8.60
CA PRO A 45 -3.40 -18.71 9.20
C PRO A 45 -3.84 -17.63 8.18
N TYR A 46 -3.87 -17.94 6.88
CA TYR A 46 -4.29 -17.05 5.81
C TYR A 46 -4.98 -17.83 4.69
N THR A 47 -5.79 -17.14 3.90
CA THR A 47 -6.40 -17.67 2.67
C THR A 47 -5.99 -16.80 1.50
N ILE A 48 -5.72 -17.42 0.36
CA ILE A 48 -5.39 -16.71 -0.89
C ILE A 48 -6.60 -16.83 -1.81
N PHE A 49 -7.01 -15.71 -2.40
CA PHE A 49 -8.06 -15.69 -3.42
C PHE A 49 -7.44 -15.38 -4.77
N GLY A 50 -7.65 -16.25 -5.75
CA GLY A 50 -7.33 -15.98 -7.15
C GLY A 50 -8.43 -15.15 -7.77
N LEU A 51 -8.16 -13.87 -8.05
CA LEU A 51 -9.19 -12.95 -8.58
C LEU A 51 -9.36 -13.02 -10.11
N GLY A 52 -8.44 -13.66 -10.85
CA GLY A 52 -8.53 -13.74 -12.31
C GLY A 52 -8.33 -12.37 -12.98
N ARG A 53 -9.08 -12.11 -14.07
CA ARG A 53 -9.07 -10.82 -14.80
C ARG A 53 -10.02 -9.82 -14.14
N THR A 54 -9.69 -9.39 -12.94
CA THR A 54 -10.42 -8.33 -12.23
C THR A 54 -9.80 -6.96 -12.46
N PRO A 55 -10.59 -5.88 -12.35
CA PRO A 55 -10.07 -4.51 -12.34
C PRO A 55 -9.08 -4.28 -11.17
N ASN A 56 -8.44 -3.11 -11.15
CA ASN A 56 -7.40 -2.74 -10.18
C ASN A 56 -7.87 -2.66 -8.71
N PHE A 57 -9.10 -3.08 -8.40
CA PHE A 57 -9.69 -3.09 -7.06
C PHE A 57 -10.68 -4.26 -6.91
N VAL A 58 -10.83 -4.73 -5.67
CA VAL A 58 -11.90 -5.61 -5.23
C VAL A 58 -12.96 -4.77 -4.54
N ASP A 59 -14.22 -4.91 -4.97
CA ASP A 59 -15.32 -4.06 -4.49
C ASP A 59 -15.53 -4.21 -2.98
N SER A 60 -15.67 -5.44 -2.51
CA SER A 60 -15.85 -5.69 -1.08
C SER A 60 -15.33 -7.06 -0.63
N ILE A 61 -14.82 -7.09 0.60
CA ILE A 61 -14.49 -8.30 1.34
C ILE A 61 -15.27 -8.29 2.65
N THR A 62 -16.00 -9.37 2.88
CA THR A 62 -16.76 -9.62 4.10
C THR A 62 -16.06 -10.70 4.92
N VAL A 63 -15.64 -10.37 6.13
CA VAL A 63 -15.17 -11.36 7.11
C VAL A 63 -16.27 -11.58 8.14
N GLY A 64 -16.61 -12.83 8.38
CA GLY A 64 -17.58 -13.27 9.37
C GLY A 64 -16.92 -14.13 10.44
N LEU A 65 -17.25 -13.88 11.70
CA LEU A 65 -16.84 -14.68 12.85
C LEU A 65 -17.98 -14.72 13.86
N SER A 66 -18.36 -15.93 14.33
CA SER A 66 -19.31 -16.12 15.42
C SER A 66 -20.61 -15.31 15.29
N ASN A 67 -21.27 -15.41 14.12
CA ASN A 67 -22.52 -14.71 13.77
C ASN A 67 -22.41 -13.17 13.61
N GLN A 68 -21.21 -12.62 13.71
CA GLN A 68 -20.92 -11.23 13.38
C GLN A 68 -20.19 -11.17 12.04
N SER A 69 -20.45 -10.13 11.26
CA SER A 69 -19.73 -9.88 10.01
C SER A 69 -19.34 -8.41 9.90
N LYS A 70 -18.21 -8.16 9.25
CA LYS A 70 -17.81 -6.84 8.83
C LYS A 70 -17.35 -6.88 7.40
N THR A 71 -17.78 -5.88 6.64
CA THR A 71 -17.42 -5.70 5.24
C THR A 71 -16.48 -4.51 5.14
N TRP A 72 -15.40 -4.71 4.39
CA TRP A 72 -14.47 -3.67 3.97
C TRP A 72 -14.57 -3.52 2.46
N THR A 73 -14.50 -2.29 1.98
CA THR A 73 -14.59 -1.96 0.56
C THR A 73 -13.25 -1.50 0.01
N GLN A 74 -13.13 -1.45 -1.32
CA GLN A 74 -12.01 -0.83 -2.04
C GLN A 74 -10.64 -1.41 -1.67
N LEU A 75 -10.48 -2.73 -1.83
CA LEU A 75 -9.18 -3.38 -1.59
C LEU A 75 -8.35 -3.43 -2.87
N ILE A 76 -7.06 -3.09 -2.76
CA ILE A 76 -6.13 -3.13 -3.87
C ILE A 76 -5.61 -4.57 -4.03
N PRO A 77 -5.62 -5.17 -5.23
CA PRO A 77 -5.00 -6.48 -5.49
C PRO A 77 -3.53 -6.51 -5.09
N ASN A 78 -2.97 -7.70 -4.84
CA ASN A 78 -1.58 -7.90 -4.38
C ASN A 78 -1.25 -7.25 -3.02
N SER A 79 -2.26 -6.88 -2.24
CA SER A 79 -2.12 -6.48 -0.84
C SER A 79 -2.45 -7.64 0.09
N GLN A 80 -1.83 -7.64 1.27
CA GLN A 80 -2.14 -8.57 2.35
C GLN A 80 -3.02 -7.87 3.37
N MET A 81 -4.23 -8.40 3.60
CA MET A 81 -5.15 -7.87 4.59
C MET A 81 -5.10 -8.73 5.85
N ILE A 82 -4.74 -8.14 6.98
CA ILE A 82 -4.79 -8.78 8.29
C ILE A 82 -6.00 -8.24 9.04
N VAL A 83 -6.91 -9.13 9.43
CA VAL A 83 -8.11 -8.78 10.20
C VAL A 83 -7.97 -9.27 11.62
N VAL A 84 -8.11 -8.36 12.58
CA VAL A 84 -8.09 -8.66 14.01
C VAL A 84 -9.51 -8.48 14.56
N PRO A 85 -10.29 -9.57 14.72
CA PRO A 85 -11.67 -9.52 15.16
C PRO A 85 -11.77 -9.43 16.70
N TRP A 86 -11.25 -8.33 17.26
CA TRP A 86 -11.32 -8.05 18.69
C TRP A 86 -11.98 -6.69 18.95
N PRO A 87 -13.01 -6.60 19.82
CA PRO A 87 -13.77 -7.67 20.47
C PRO A 87 -14.76 -8.39 19.51
N ILE A 88 -14.99 -9.69 19.70
CA ILE A 88 -15.83 -10.52 18.80
C ILE A 88 -17.28 -10.02 18.72
N LYS A 89 -17.85 -9.56 19.83
CA LYS A 89 -19.26 -9.10 19.90
C LYS A 89 -19.52 -7.74 19.25
N GLU A 90 -18.47 -6.97 18.97
CA GLU A 90 -18.57 -5.61 18.44
C GLU A 90 -17.84 -5.52 17.09
N PRO A 91 -18.46 -5.96 15.97
CA PRO A 91 -17.81 -5.97 14.66
C PRO A 91 -17.30 -4.59 14.24
N TRP A 92 -17.98 -3.51 14.62
CA TRP A 92 -17.55 -2.13 14.38
C TRP A 92 -16.08 -1.89 14.81
N ARG A 93 -15.65 -2.44 15.94
CA ARG A 93 -14.30 -2.25 16.49
C ARG A 93 -13.22 -3.09 15.81
N TRP A 94 -13.59 -4.04 14.94
CA TRP A 94 -12.62 -4.89 14.27
C TRP A 94 -11.70 -4.05 13.39
N LYS A 95 -10.39 -4.24 13.57
CA LYS A 95 -9.37 -3.54 12.82
C LYS A 95 -8.91 -4.41 11.66
N ALA A 96 -8.82 -3.81 10.48
CA ALA A 96 -8.15 -4.40 9.33
C ALA A 96 -6.92 -3.57 9.01
N GLN A 97 -5.78 -4.22 8.86
CA GLN A 97 -4.53 -3.60 8.42
C GLN A 97 -4.22 -4.12 7.03
N LEU A 98 -4.05 -3.20 6.09
CA LEU A 98 -3.68 -3.51 4.72
C LEU A 98 -2.19 -3.28 4.55
N PHE A 99 -1.45 -4.37 4.39
CA PHE A 99 -0.04 -4.32 4.05
C PHE A 99 0.07 -4.42 2.53
N VAL A 100 0.35 -3.28 1.90
CA VAL A 100 0.78 -3.28 0.51
C VAL A 100 2.22 -3.77 0.53
N THR A 101 2.50 -4.88 -0.15
CA THR A 101 3.88 -5.37 -0.30
C THR A 101 4.71 -4.22 -0.89
N PRO A 102 5.71 -3.68 -0.17
CA PRO A 102 6.50 -2.57 -0.69
C PRO A 102 7.27 -3.09 -1.90
N SER A 103 6.75 -2.82 -3.08
CA SER A 103 7.39 -3.22 -4.33
C SER A 103 8.71 -2.47 -4.43
N LYS A 104 9.79 -3.18 -4.78
CA LYS A 104 11.12 -2.57 -5.01
C LYS A 104 11.06 -1.42 -6.04
N LEU A 105 10.03 -1.39 -6.87
CA LEU A 105 9.71 -0.26 -7.77
C LEU A 105 9.57 1.07 -7.04
N ILE A 106 8.92 1.12 -5.86
CA ILE A 106 8.73 2.38 -5.12
C ILE A 106 10.08 2.95 -4.69
N LEU A 107 10.97 2.09 -4.19
CA LEU A 107 12.33 2.49 -3.82
C LEU A 107 13.14 2.97 -5.04
N MET A 108 13.07 2.25 -6.16
CA MET A 108 13.75 2.65 -7.39
C MET A 108 13.22 3.99 -7.93
N SER A 109 11.90 4.22 -7.87
CA SER A 109 11.29 5.49 -8.26
C SER A 109 11.72 6.63 -7.35
N MET A 110 11.79 6.43 -6.03
CA MET A 110 12.31 7.45 -5.10
C MET A 110 13.77 7.82 -5.40
N VAL A 111 14.61 6.83 -5.70
CA VAL A 111 16.01 7.08 -6.08
C VAL A 111 16.09 7.83 -7.40
N ALA A 112 15.31 7.43 -8.41
CA ALA A 112 15.28 8.11 -9.70
C ALA A 112 14.83 9.58 -9.56
N LEU A 113 13.76 9.83 -8.79
CA LEU A 113 13.22 11.18 -8.57
C LEU A 113 14.16 12.04 -7.72
N GLY A 114 14.80 11.45 -6.71
CA GLY A 114 15.85 12.11 -5.93
C GLY A 114 17.05 12.46 -6.79
N GLY A 115 17.48 11.55 -7.67
CA GLY A 115 18.57 11.77 -8.61
C GLY A 115 18.29 12.89 -9.60
N THR A 116 17.11 12.93 -10.21
CA THR A 116 16.73 14.03 -11.13
C THR A 116 16.67 15.36 -10.41
N CYS A 117 16.13 15.40 -9.19
CA CYS A 117 16.06 16.61 -8.38
C CYS A 117 17.46 17.14 -8.02
N LEU A 118 18.40 16.25 -7.66
CA LEU A 118 19.79 16.63 -7.38
C LEU A 118 20.51 17.17 -8.62
N VAL A 119 20.31 16.56 -9.79
CA VAL A 119 20.92 17.05 -11.04
C VAL A 119 20.43 18.46 -11.37
N ILE A 120 19.12 18.71 -11.24
CA ILE A 120 18.54 20.04 -11.46
C ILE A 120 19.12 21.04 -10.46
N MET A 121 19.23 20.67 -9.18
CA MET A 121 19.85 21.51 -8.15
C MET A 121 21.30 21.88 -8.48
N LEU A 122 22.11 20.93 -8.95
CA LEU A 122 23.50 21.20 -9.35
C LEU A 122 23.60 22.14 -10.54
N ILE A 123 22.72 22.00 -11.54
CA ILE A 123 22.66 22.89 -12.70
C ILE A 123 22.33 24.32 -12.25
N ILE A 124 21.30 24.48 -11.41
CA ILE A 124 20.90 25.79 -10.86
C ILE A 124 22.06 26.42 -10.07
N LEU A 125 22.74 25.64 -9.21
CA LEU A 125 23.83 26.14 -8.40
C LEU A 125 25.04 26.57 -9.26
N GLY A 126 25.35 25.80 -10.31
CA GLY A 126 26.41 26.13 -11.26
C GLY A 126 26.14 27.43 -12.02
N LEU A 127 24.91 27.62 -12.50
CA LEU A 127 24.46 28.86 -13.14
C LEU A 127 24.56 30.05 -12.18
N TYR A 128 24.09 29.88 -10.94
CA TYR A 128 24.14 30.92 -9.91
C TYR A 128 25.57 31.38 -9.60
N ILE A 129 26.54 30.46 -9.57
CA ILE A 129 27.95 30.81 -9.36
C ILE A 129 28.52 31.57 -10.56
N LYS A 130 28.17 31.19 -11.79
CA LYS A 130 28.63 31.90 -12.99
C LYS A 130 28.10 33.33 -13.02
N GLU A 131 26.80 33.50 -12.79
CA GLU A 131 26.15 34.81 -12.69
C GLU A 131 26.82 35.67 -11.61
N LYS A 132 27.02 35.10 -10.41
CA LYS A 132 27.69 35.82 -9.31
C LYS A 132 29.15 36.17 -9.60
N ARG A 133 29.80 35.48 -10.53
CA ARG A 133 31.20 35.73 -10.92
C ARG A 133 31.29 36.84 -11.96
N GLU A 134 30.35 36.87 -12.90
CA GLU A 134 30.20 37.94 -13.90
C GLU A 134 29.84 39.27 -13.19
N ASP A 135 28.86 39.26 -12.28
CA ASP A 135 28.50 40.42 -11.44
C ASP A 135 29.69 41.01 -10.67
N LYS A 136 30.58 40.15 -10.15
CA LYS A 136 31.76 40.60 -9.39
C LYS A 136 32.80 41.26 -10.29
N LEU A 137 32.92 40.80 -11.52
CA LEU A 137 33.88 41.32 -12.50
C LEU A 137 33.44 42.70 -12.99
N GLU A 138 32.14 42.89 -13.26
CA GLU A 138 31.57 44.19 -13.64
C GLU A 138 31.74 45.23 -12.52
N ARG A 139 31.43 44.87 -11.26
CA ARG A 139 31.61 45.78 -10.11
C ARG A 139 33.05 46.22 -9.90
N LEU A 140 34.02 45.34 -10.18
CA LEU A 140 35.44 45.69 -10.10
C LEU A 140 35.87 46.65 -11.22
N GLN A 141 35.33 46.49 -12.43
CA GLN A 141 35.59 47.38 -13.56
C GLN A 141 34.96 48.76 -13.35
N GLU A 142 33.74 48.85 -12.81
CA GLU A 142 33.12 50.12 -12.45
C GLU A 142 33.94 50.85 -11.37
N ALA A 143 34.35 50.17 -10.30
CA ALA A 143 35.18 50.76 -9.26
C ALA A 143 36.55 51.24 -9.78
N HIS A 144 37.17 50.51 -10.72
CA HIS A 144 38.41 50.93 -11.34
C HIS A 144 38.24 52.11 -12.31
N ARG A 145 37.08 52.22 -12.97
CA ARG A 145 36.76 53.33 -13.88
C ARG A 145 36.51 54.63 -13.12
N PHE A 146 35.84 54.58 -11.98
CA PHE A 146 35.65 55.75 -11.12
C PHE A 146 36.96 56.27 -10.50
N HIS A 147 37.95 55.42 -10.28
CA HIS A 147 39.24 55.83 -9.73
C HIS A 147 40.13 56.58 -10.74
N PHE A 148 39.91 56.39 -12.04
CA PHE A 148 40.66 57.04 -13.11
C PHE A 148 40.04 58.36 -13.62
N ASP A 149 38.76 58.61 -13.33
CA ASP A 149 38.03 59.82 -13.74
C ASP A 149 38.15 60.99 -12.73
N ALA A 150 38.80 60.75 -11.58
CA ALA A 150 38.95 61.70 -10.48
C ALA A 150 40.35 62.32 -10.35
N MET A 151 41.24 62.12 -11.34
CA MET A 151 42.59 62.72 -11.44
C MET A 151 42.76 63.42 -12.78
#